data_AF-A0A2G1WNA3-F1
#
_entry.id   AF-A0A2G1WNA3-F1
#
_cell.length_a   1.000
_cell.length_b   1.000
_cell.length_c   1.000
_cell.angle_alpha   90.00
_cell.angle_beta   90.00
_cell.angle_gamma   90.00
#
_symmetry.space_group_name_H-M   'P 1'
#
loop_
_entity.id
_entity.type
_entity.pdbx_description
1 polymer ?
#
loop_
_entity_poly.entity_id
_entity_poly.type
_entity_poly.pdbx_seq_one_letter_code
_entity_poly.pdbx_strand_id
1 'polypeptide(L)'
;MATLTNESTDPLTTLGKPRYMIQRLSPDGMWRNTIGVPNEYEWSPSQRVLEPGEEFRWEMTLSVSEFSGPFERCTIHTPATYRFIYWGFSEHDAGIALAAPFEVVE
;
A
#
# COMPACT_ATOMS: atom_id res chain seq x y z
N MET A 1 -4.91 -9.66 -3.46
CA MET A 1 -4.70 -8.81 -4.65
C MET A 1 -5.28 -7.44 -4.36
N ALA A 2 -4.62 -6.37 -4.80
CA ALA A 2 -5.16 -5.00 -4.77
C ALA A 2 -5.06 -4.38 -6.17
N THR A 3 -6.04 -3.56 -6.53
CA THR A 3 -6.10 -2.86 -7.82
C THR A 3 -6.42 -1.39 -7.60
N LEU A 4 -5.71 -0.51 -8.31
CA LEU A 4 -5.99 0.92 -8.40
C LEU A 4 -6.33 1.23 -9.86
N THR A 5 -7.49 1.83 -10.09
CA THR A 5 -7.97 2.20 -11.43
C THR A 5 -8.19 3.71 -11.48
N ASN A 6 -7.72 4.37 -12.54
CA ASN A 6 -8.11 5.76 -12.80
C ASN A 6 -9.50 5.79 -13.44
N GLU A 7 -10.54 6.06 -12.64
CA GLU A 7 -11.92 6.17 -13.13
C GLU A 7 -12.26 7.57 -13.68
N SER A 8 -11.32 8.52 -13.61
CA SER A 8 -11.54 9.87 -14.14
C SER A 8 -11.32 9.92 -15.66
N THR A 9 -11.69 11.04 -16.27
CA THR A 9 -11.44 11.32 -17.69
C THR A 9 -10.06 11.90 -17.96
N ASP A 10 -9.31 12.25 -16.92
CA ASP A 10 -8.03 12.95 -17.02
C ASP A 10 -6.88 12.06 -16.52
N PRO A 11 -5.65 12.22 -17.05
CA PRO A 11 -4.48 11.54 -16.51
C PRO A 11 -4.18 11.97 -15.07
N LEU A 12 -3.80 11.01 -14.21
CA LEU A 12 -3.43 11.28 -12.83
C LEU A 12 -1.96 10.98 -12.57
N THR A 13 -1.20 11.94 -12.04
CA THR A 13 0.19 11.69 -11.64
C THR A 13 0.23 11.02 -10.28
N THR A 14 0.97 9.91 -10.20
CA THR A 14 1.25 9.18 -8.96
C THR A 14 2.76 9.10 -8.73
N LEU A 15 3.16 8.73 -7.53
CA LEU A 15 4.54 8.38 -7.19
C LEU A 15 4.89 6.92 -7.57
N GLY A 16 4.01 6.21 -8.27
CA GLY A 16 4.23 4.85 -8.76
C GLY A 16 3.81 3.73 -7.82
N LYS A 17 3.95 2.48 -8.27
CA LYS A 17 3.50 1.27 -7.55
C LYS A 17 4.13 1.03 -6.17
N PRO A 18 5.41 1.36 -5.88
CA PRO A 18 6.03 1.01 -4.61
C PRO A 18 5.50 1.78 -3.39
N ARG A 19 4.67 2.80 -3.57
CA ARG A 19 4.20 3.66 -2.47
C ARG A 19 2.99 3.05 -1.74
N TYR A 20 3.16 1.87 -1.15
CA TYR A 20 2.09 1.21 -0.39
C TYR A 20 2.54 0.69 0.96
N MET A 21 1.57 0.36 1.83
CA MET A 21 1.77 -0.36 3.09
C MET A 21 0.57 -1.25 3.38
N ILE A 22 0.73 -2.23 4.27
CA ILE A 22 -0.38 -3.01 4.82
C ILE A 22 -0.47 -2.75 6.31
N GLN A 23 -1.70 -2.53 6.77
CA GLN A 23 -2.00 -2.32 8.18
C GLN A 23 -3.01 -3.35 8.67
N ARG A 24 -2.91 -3.70 9.96
CA ARG A 24 -3.85 -4.56 10.68
C ARG A 24 -4.63 -3.73 11.69
N LEU A 25 -5.93 -3.98 11.79
CA LEU A 25 -6.75 -3.43 12.85
C LEU A 25 -6.43 -4.16 14.15
N SER A 26 -6.01 -3.39 15.15
CA SER A 26 -5.69 -3.92 16.47
C SER A 26 -6.93 -3.98 17.36
N PRO A 27 -6.93 -4.80 18.44
CA PRO A 27 -8.07 -4.90 19.36
C PRO A 27 -8.46 -3.58 20.06
N ASP A 28 -7.52 -2.64 20.15
CA ASP A 28 -7.74 -1.28 20.65
C ASP A 28 -8.36 -0.33 19.60
N GLY A 29 -8.73 -0.84 18.43
CA GLY A 29 -9.31 -0.07 17.33
C GLY A 29 -8.30 0.70 16.49
N MET A 30 -6.99 0.58 16.77
CA MET A 30 -5.96 1.30 16.02
C MET A 30 -5.38 0.48 14.86
N TRP A 31 -5.10 1.15 13.75
CA TRP A 31 -4.38 0.55 12.62
C TRP A 31 -2.88 0.56 12.87
N ARG A 32 -2.24 -0.60 12.71
CA ARG A 32 -0.79 -0.76 12.88
C ARG A 32 -0.15 -1.36 11.63
N ASN A 33 0.99 -0.83 11.22
CA ASN A 33 1.74 -1.33 10.06
C ASN A 33 2.16 -2.79 10.30
N THR A 34 1.91 -3.65 9.32
CA THR A 34 2.37 -5.04 9.32
C THR A 34 3.31 -5.34 8.17
N ILE A 35 3.11 -4.67 7.04
CA ILE A 35 4.08 -4.58 5.95
C ILE A 35 4.27 -3.11 5.62
N GLY A 36 5.52 -2.69 5.52
CA GLY A 36 5.86 -1.33 5.19
C GLY A 36 7.33 -1.26 4.83
N VAL A 37 7.83 -0.04 4.82
CA VAL A 37 9.23 0.25 4.56
C VAL A 37 9.79 0.93 5.83
N PRO A 38 11.06 0.70 6.22
CA PRO A 38 11.66 1.36 7.37
C PRO A 38 11.48 2.88 7.31
N ASN A 39 11.30 3.52 8.46
CA ASN A 39 11.08 4.98 8.54
C ASN A 39 12.26 5.79 7.95
N GLU A 40 13.47 5.25 8.01
CA GLU A 40 14.70 5.84 7.49
C GLU A 40 14.96 5.56 6.00
N TYR A 41 14.06 4.83 5.34
CA TYR A 41 14.21 4.54 3.92
C TYR A 41 13.95 5.78 3.07
N GLU A 42 14.98 6.19 2.35
CA GLU A 42 14.87 7.27 1.38
C GLU A 42 14.31 6.74 0.06
N TRP A 43 13.09 7.18 -0.26
CA TRP A 43 12.51 6.91 -1.54
C TRP A 43 13.17 7.76 -2.63
N SER A 44 13.66 7.11 -3.68
CA SER A 44 14.00 7.85 -4.90
C SER A 44 12.79 8.62 -5.43
N PRO A 45 12.95 9.87 -5.87
CA PRO A 45 11.91 10.60 -6.58
C PRO A 45 11.42 9.77 -7.77
N SER A 46 10.12 9.60 -7.87
CA SER A 46 9.50 8.83 -8.94
C SER A 46 8.14 9.42 -9.27
N GLN A 47 7.82 9.51 -10.55
CA GLN A 47 6.50 9.85 -11.03
C GLN A 47 6.05 8.82 -12.06
N ARG A 48 4.77 8.49 -12.02
CA ARG A 48 4.09 7.64 -12.99
C ARG A 48 2.71 8.22 -13.23
N VAL A 49 2.48 8.67 -14.46
CA VAL A 49 1.16 9.06 -14.95
C VAL A 49 0.29 7.80 -15.04
N LEU A 50 -0.96 7.87 -14.60
CA LEU A 50 -1.95 6.81 -14.72
C LEU A 50 -3.03 7.33 -15.68
N GLU A 51 -3.05 6.80 -16.90
CA GLU A 51 -4.01 7.22 -17.93
C GLU A 51 -5.45 6.85 -17.54
N PRO A 52 -6.49 7.50 -18.08
CA PRO A 52 -7.88 7.11 -17.89
C PRO A 52 -8.11 5.62 -18.20
N GLY A 53 -8.67 4.88 -17.24
CA GLY A 53 -8.90 3.45 -17.33
C GLY A 53 -7.66 2.55 -17.12
N GLU A 54 -6.46 3.13 -16.94
CA GLU A 54 -5.27 2.35 -16.61
C GLU A 54 -5.31 1.83 -15.16
N GLU A 55 -4.70 0.66 -14.95
CA GLU A 55 -4.66 0.00 -13.65
C GLU A 55 -3.23 -0.24 -13.13
N PHE A 56 -3.06 -0.06 -11.83
CA PHE A 56 -2.00 -0.74 -11.08
C PHE A 56 -2.55 -1.96 -10.37
N ARG A 57 -1.82 -3.07 -10.48
CA ARG A 57 -2.13 -4.33 -9.79
C ARG A 57 -0.99 -4.74 -8.86
N TRP A 58 -1.36 -5.09 -7.63
CA TRP A 58 -0.45 -5.67 -6.65
C TRP A 58 -0.88 -7.11 -6.36
N GLU A 59 0.04 -8.02 -6.67
CA GLU A 59 -0.03 -9.42 -6.27
C GLU A 59 0.93 -9.62 -5.12
N MET A 60 0.37 -9.95 -3.96
CA MET A 60 1.13 -10.08 -2.72
C MET A 60 0.78 -11.41 -2.08
N THR A 61 1.82 -12.14 -1.71
CA THR A 61 1.71 -13.30 -0.85
C THR A 61 2.20 -12.88 0.53
N LEU A 62 1.33 -12.97 1.54
CA LEU A 62 1.69 -12.66 2.93
C LEU A 62 2.52 -13.81 3.52
N SER A 63 3.72 -14.05 2.98
CA SER A 63 4.63 -15.10 3.44
C SER A 63 5.52 -14.61 4.59
N VAL A 64 6.21 -15.54 5.24
CA VAL A 64 7.01 -15.29 6.45
C VAL A 64 8.29 -14.50 6.17
N SER A 65 8.74 -14.37 4.91
CA SER A 65 10.12 -13.93 4.66
C SER A 65 10.44 -13.25 3.31
N GLU A 66 9.50 -13.11 2.37
CA GLU A 66 9.86 -12.58 1.04
C GLU A 66 8.88 -11.53 0.53
N PHE A 67 9.22 -10.26 0.73
CA PHE A 67 8.60 -9.14 0.03
C PHE A 67 9.58 -8.61 -1.01
N SER A 68 9.14 -8.44 -2.25
CA SER A 68 9.99 -7.85 -3.29
C SER A 68 10.13 -6.34 -3.08
N GLY A 69 11.37 -5.84 -3.03
CA GLY A 69 11.68 -4.41 -2.88
C GLY A 69 12.07 -4.04 -1.45
N PRO A 70 11.89 -2.78 -1.03
CA PRO A 70 12.35 -2.28 0.28
C PRO A 70 11.42 -2.65 1.44
N PHE A 71 10.51 -3.59 1.23
CA PHE A 71 9.44 -3.88 2.18
C PHE A 71 9.87 -4.92 3.20
N GLU A 72 9.42 -4.71 4.43
CA GLU A 72 9.65 -5.62 5.53
C GLU A 72 8.35 -5.97 6.24
N ARG A 73 8.37 -7.12 6.92
CA ARG A 73 7.31 -7.53 7.82
C ARG A 73 7.58 -6.99 9.21
N CYS A 74 6.74 -6.10 9.68
CA CYS A 74 6.83 -5.52 11.02
C CYS A 74 6.20 -6.44 12.10
N THR A 75 5.28 -7.34 11.73
CA THR A 75 4.63 -8.28 12.67
C THR A 75 4.12 -9.55 12.00
N ILE A 76 3.90 -10.61 12.79
CA ILE A 76 3.33 -11.87 12.31
C ILE A 76 1.89 -11.64 11.84
N HIS A 77 1.57 -12.15 10.65
CA HIS A 77 0.20 -12.13 10.13
C HIS A 77 -0.63 -13.20 10.83
N THR A 78 -1.78 -12.80 11.36
CA THR A 78 -2.75 -13.65 12.07
C THR A 78 -4.14 -13.29 11.59
N PRO A 79 -5.14 -14.17 11.74
CA PRO A 79 -6.51 -13.86 11.35
C PRO A 79 -6.99 -12.54 11.97
N ALA A 80 -7.40 -11.60 11.12
CA ALA A 80 -7.86 -10.25 11.49
C ALA A 80 -8.34 -9.46 10.26
N THR A 81 -8.86 -8.26 10.50
CA THR A 81 -9.06 -7.25 9.47
C THR A 81 -7.76 -6.50 9.17
N TYR A 82 -7.47 -6.37 7.89
CA TYR A 82 -6.33 -5.65 7.35
C TYR A 82 -6.80 -4.58 6.37
N ARG A 83 -5.90 -3.69 5.97
CA ARG A 83 -6.09 -2.78 4.85
C ARG A 83 -4.81 -2.59 4.06
N PHE A 84 -4.95 -2.54 2.75
CA PHE A 84 -3.93 -2.06 1.84
C PHE A 84 -4.04 -0.54 1.76
N ILE A 85 -2.92 0.17 1.94
CA ILE A 85 -2.86 1.61 1.83
C ILE A 85 -1.94 2.00 0.69
N TYR A 86 -2.39 2.89 -0.18
CA TYR A 86 -1.60 3.48 -1.25
C TYR A 86 -1.37 4.97 -1.02
N TRP A 87 -0.09 5.36 -0.95
CA TRP A 87 0.39 6.73 -0.71
C TRP A 87 0.90 7.42 -1.97
N GLY A 88 0.59 6.89 -3.15
CA GLY A 88 1.14 7.43 -4.40
C GLY A 88 0.65 8.82 -4.78
N PHE A 89 -0.34 9.38 -4.09
CA PHE A 89 -0.83 10.75 -4.31
C PHE A 89 -0.33 11.74 -3.27
N SER A 90 0.54 11.31 -2.35
CA SER A 90 1.03 12.15 -1.27
C SER A 90 2.40 12.72 -1.62
N GLU A 91 2.46 13.99 -2.02
CA GLU A 91 3.71 14.74 -1.97
C GLU A 91 3.90 15.24 -0.52
N HIS A 92 4.99 14.81 0.13
CA HIS A 92 5.48 15.37 1.40
C HIS A 92 4.50 15.34 2.59
N ASP A 93 4.15 14.13 3.05
CA ASP A 93 3.57 13.82 4.38
C ASP A 93 2.18 14.39 4.75
N ALA A 94 1.57 15.24 3.92
CA ALA A 94 0.21 15.78 4.12
C ALA A 94 -0.81 15.32 3.05
N GLY A 95 -0.51 14.22 2.37
CA GLY A 95 -1.27 13.81 1.20
C GLY A 95 -2.45 12.86 1.45
N ILE A 96 -3.17 12.59 0.37
CA ILE A 96 -4.29 11.65 0.34
C ILE A 96 -3.74 10.23 0.20
N ALA A 97 -4.18 9.35 1.10
CA ALA A 97 -3.95 7.92 1.00
C ALA A 97 -5.25 7.19 0.63
N LEU A 98 -5.16 6.25 -0.30
CA LEU A 98 -6.27 5.36 -0.62
C LEU A 98 -6.17 4.10 0.24
N ALA A 99 -7.30 3.66 0.79
CA ALA A 99 -7.37 2.49 1.66
C ALA A 99 -8.38 1.47 1.14
N ALA A 100 -7.98 0.21 1.04
CA ALA A 100 -8.85 -0.91 0.69
C ALA A 100 -8.79 -1.98 1.78
N PRO A 101 -9.89 -2.27 2.51
CA PRO A 101 -9.91 -3.28 3.55
C PRO A 101 -9.92 -4.70 2.97
N PHE A 102 -9.38 -5.66 3.72
CA PHE A 102 -9.47 -7.08 3.43
C PHE A 102 -9.36 -7.90 4.73
N GLU A 103 -9.80 -9.15 4.70
CA GLU A 103 -9.67 -10.07 5.83
C GLU A 103 -8.60 -11.12 5.55
N VAL A 104 -7.86 -11.47 6.60
CA VAL A 104 -7.04 -12.68 6.62
C VAL A 104 -7.79 -13.69 7.49
N VAL A 105 -8.04 -14.86 6.92
CA VAL A 105 -8.71 -16.01 7.56
C VAL A 105 -7.74 -17.18 7.63
N GLU A 106 -8.04 -18.18 8.48
CA GLU A 106 -7.25 -19.42 8.61
C GLU A 106 -7.37 -20.34 7.38
#